data_AF-A0A931IEB0-F1
#
_entry.id   AF-A0A931IEB0-F1
#
_cell.length_a   1.000
_cell.length_b   1.000
_cell.length_c   1.000
_cell.angle_alpha   90.00
_cell.angle_beta   90.00
_cell.angle_gamma   90.00
#
_symmetry.space_group_name_H-M   'P 1'
#
loop_
_entity.id
_entity.type
_entity.pdbx_description
1 polymer ?
#
loop_
_entity_poly.entity_id
_entity_poly.type
_entity_poly.pdbx_seq_one_letter_code
_entity_poly.pdbx_strand_id
1 'polypeptide(L)'
;MSTPVTSNRPSRVAEAIRTIARLLLGVALVFAGITHLTSAREEFQAQVPAWVPVDEDLVVLASGVVEIGLGLALVFVVRRWRPIVGVLAAAFFLVIFPGNIGQWREHVDAFGLDTDGKRFTRLFFQPVLIAIALWSTGGWSWLREKLRR
;
A
#
# COMPACT_ATOMS: atom_id res chain seq x y z
N MET A 1 34.26 -9.02 34.23
CA MET A 1 33.60 -7.73 33.93
C MET A 1 32.70 -7.96 32.73
N SER A 2 31.45 -8.32 32.95
CA SER A 2 30.51 -8.76 31.91
C SER A 2 29.84 -7.52 31.31
N THR A 3 30.04 -7.27 30.02
CA THR A 3 29.35 -6.17 29.32
C THR A 3 27.84 -6.44 29.32
N PRO A 4 27.00 -5.45 29.70
CA PRO A 4 25.57 -5.65 29.64
C PRO A 4 25.16 -5.71 28.16
N VAL A 5 24.56 -6.84 27.76
CA VAL A 5 23.88 -6.98 26.47
C VAL A 5 22.69 -6.02 26.50
N THR A 6 22.84 -4.83 25.91
CA THR A 6 21.70 -3.93 25.71
C THR A 6 20.72 -4.62 24.76
N SER A 7 19.61 -5.13 25.31
CA SER A 7 18.57 -5.72 24.47
C SER A 7 17.99 -4.61 23.59
N ASN A 8 18.36 -4.61 22.30
CA ASN A 8 17.91 -3.62 21.33
C ASN A 8 16.46 -3.89 20.89
N ARG A 9 15.55 -4.08 21.86
CA ARG A 9 14.12 -4.27 21.62
C ARG A 9 13.48 -2.90 21.43
N PRO A 10 12.66 -2.71 20.37
CA PRO A 10 11.93 -1.46 20.19
C PRO A 10 11.06 -1.18 21.42
N SER A 11 10.89 0.11 21.75
CA SER A 11 10.02 0.51 22.86
C SER A 11 8.58 0.05 22.61
N ARG A 12 7.80 -0.15 23.69
CA ARG A 12 6.37 -0.49 23.58
C ARG A 12 5.60 0.54 22.74
N VAL A 13 5.99 1.81 22.85
CA VAL A 13 5.43 2.91 22.03
C VAL A 13 5.72 2.69 20.55
N ALA A 14 6.96 2.37 20.17
CA ALA A 14 7.31 2.11 18.78
C ALA A 14 6.56 0.89 18.20
N GLU A 15 6.36 -0.16 19.00
CA GLU A 15 5.54 -1.31 18.59
C GLU A 15 4.04 -0.95 18.42
N ALA A 16 3.51 -0.09 19.29
CA ALA A 16 2.15 0.42 19.20
C ALA A 16 1.94 1.26 17.93
N ILE A 17 2.85 2.20 17.64
CA ILE A 17 2.77 3.05 16.43
C ILE A 17 2.81 2.18 15.17
N ARG A 18 3.72 1.20 15.10
CA ARG A 18 3.77 0.26 13.95
C ARG A 18 2.47 -0.53 13.82
N THR A 19 1.88 -0.94 14.94
CA THR A 19 0.59 -1.65 14.92
C THR A 19 -0.53 -0.76 14.40
N ILE A 20 -0.64 0.47 14.92
CA ILE A 20 -1.63 1.45 14.47
C ILE A 20 -1.47 1.73 12.97
N ALA A 21 -0.25 2.01 12.51
CA ALA A 21 0.03 2.26 11.10
C ALA A 21 -0.37 1.07 10.21
N ARG A 22 -0.06 -0.17 10.63
CA ARG A 22 -0.47 -1.39 9.90
C ARG A 22 -2.01 -1.52 9.83
N LEU A 23 -2.69 -1.28 10.95
CA LEU A 23 -4.15 -1.39 11.02
C LEU A 23 -4.83 -0.31 10.17
N LEU A 24 -4.38 0.94 10.26
CA LEU A 24 -4.88 2.03 9.43
C LEU A 24 -4.67 1.75 7.95
N LEU A 25 -3.49 1.27 7.57
CA LEU A 25 -3.21 0.88 6.19
C LEU A 25 -4.14 -0.25 5.72
N GLY A 26 -4.37 -1.25 6.57
CA GLY A 26 -5.26 -2.36 6.27
C GLY A 26 -6.72 -1.91 6.10
N VAL A 27 -7.23 -1.09 7.01
CA VAL A 27 -8.58 -0.52 6.93
C VAL A 27 -8.73 0.37 5.69
N ALA A 28 -7.74 1.21 5.38
CA ALA A 28 -7.75 2.05 4.18
C ALA A 28 -7.82 1.23 2.89
N LEU A 29 -7.08 0.11 2.81
CA LEU A 29 -7.15 -0.82 1.66
C LEU A 29 -8.51 -1.51 1.55
N VAL A 30 -9.09 -1.99 2.67
CA VAL A 30 -10.44 -2.57 2.63
C VAL A 30 -11.46 -1.55 2.15
N PHE A 31 -11.38 -0.31 2.66
CA PHE A 31 -12.27 0.77 2.25
C PHE A 31 -12.11 1.09 0.76
N ALA A 32 -10.87 1.27 0.28
CA ALA A 32 -10.59 1.52 -1.14
C ALA A 32 -11.09 0.37 -2.03
N GLY A 33 -10.87 -0.88 -1.63
CA GLY A 33 -11.33 -2.02 -2.41
C GLY A 33 -12.85 -2.14 -2.47
N ILE A 34 -13.57 -1.77 -1.40
CA ILE A 34 -15.03 -1.68 -1.43
C ILE A 34 -15.49 -0.59 -2.40
N THR A 35 -14.84 0.59 -2.42
CA THR A 35 -15.25 1.68 -3.32
C THR A 35 -14.94 1.37 -4.79
N HIS A 36 -13.88 0.60 -5.10
CA HIS A 36 -13.64 0.04 -6.45
C HIS A 36 -14.84 -0.78 -6.94
N LEU A 37 -15.42 -1.61 -6.05
CA LEU A 37 -16.51 -2.53 -6.40
C LEU A 37 -17.90 -1.87 -6.37
N THR A 38 -18.02 -0.64 -5.87
CA THR A 38 -19.33 -0.01 -5.59
C THR A 38 -19.45 1.40 -6.13
N SER A 39 -18.96 2.40 -5.40
CA SER A 39 -19.35 3.80 -5.60
C SER A 39 -18.36 4.63 -6.40
N ALA A 40 -17.13 4.15 -6.62
CA ALA A 40 -16.06 4.93 -7.26
C ALA A 40 -15.45 4.22 -8.49
N ARG A 41 -16.13 3.19 -9.00
CA ARG A 41 -15.64 2.34 -10.09
C ARG A 41 -15.26 3.16 -11.34
N GLU A 42 -16.11 4.08 -11.76
CA GLU A 42 -15.87 4.96 -12.91
C GLU A 42 -14.65 5.86 -12.71
N GLU A 43 -14.49 6.44 -11.50
CA GLU A 43 -13.32 7.25 -11.17
C GLU A 43 -12.03 6.42 -11.23
N PHE A 44 -12.06 5.16 -10.78
CA PHE A 44 -10.92 4.25 -10.87
C PHE A 44 -10.62 3.79 -12.30
N GLN A 45 -11.64 3.53 -13.12
CA GLN A 45 -11.47 3.18 -14.54
C GLN A 45 -10.76 4.30 -15.29
N ALA A 46 -11.16 5.54 -15.05
CA ALA A 46 -10.52 6.71 -15.65
C ALA A 46 -9.02 6.83 -15.31
N GLN A 47 -8.56 6.21 -14.21
CA GLN A 47 -7.15 6.17 -13.83
C GLN A 47 -6.36 5.02 -14.46
N VAL A 48 -7.02 4.07 -15.12
CA VAL A 48 -6.33 3.01 -15.85
C VAL A 48 -5.69 3.63 -17.09
N PRO A 49 -4.34 3.67 -17.18
CA PRO A 49 -3.69 4.36 -18.28
C PRO A 49 -3.95 3.66 -19.62
N ALA A 50 -4.13 4.44 -20.69
CA ALA A 50 -4.47 3.91 -22.02
C ALA A 50 -3.43 2.92 -22.60
N TRP A 51 -2.21 2.89 -22.05
CA TRP A 51 -1.13 2.00 -22.46
C TRP A 51 -1.15 0.64 -21.73
N VAL A 52 -2.05 0.42 -20.77
CA VAL A 52 -2.26 -0.89 -20.14
C VAL A 52 -3.09 -1.77 -21.08
N PRO A 53 -2.57 -2.93 -21.56
CA PRO A 53 -3.26 -3.75 -22.57
C PRO A 53 -4.26 -4.72 -21.93
N VAL A 54 -5.05 -4.23 -20.97
CA VAL A 54 -6.07 -5.00 -20.25
C VAL A 54 -7.31 -4.13 -20.14
N ASP A 55 -8.47 -4.74 -20.22
CA ASP A 55 -9.75 -4.07 -19.98
C ASP A 55 -9.76 -3.32 -18.63
N GLU A 56 -10.11 -2.04 -18.66
CA GLU A 56 -10.05 -1.14 -17.50
C GLU A 56 -10.96 -1.62 -16.35
N ASP A 57 -12.11 -2.18 -16.70
CA ASP A 57 -13.08 -2.65 -15.75
C ASP A 57 -12.59 -3.90 -15.02
N LEU A 58 -11.99 -4.83 -15.75
CA LEU A 58 -11.31 -5.99 -15.18
C LEU A 58 -10.17 -5.58 -14.25
N VAL A 59 -9.36 -4.60 -14.64
CA VAL A 59 -8.26 -4.08 -13.81
C VAL A 59 -8.80 -3.56 -12.48
N VAL A 60 -9.85 -2.73 -12.51
CA VAL A 60 -10.46 -2.09 -11.32
C VAL A 60 -11.15 -3.11 -10.41
N LEU A 61 -11.90 -4.05 -10.97
CA LEU A 61 -12.55 -5.10 -10.17
C LEU A 61 -11.52 -6.01 -9.51
N ALA A 62 -10.52 -6.46 -10.28
CA ALA A 62 -9.47 -7.35 -9.77
C ALA A 62 -8.63 -6.66 -8.69
N SER A 63 -8.24 -5.39 -8.90
CA SER A 63 -7.51 -4.62 -7.88
C SER A 63 -8.35 -4.44 -6.63
N GLY A 64 -9.65 -4.12 -6.74
CA GLY A 64 -10.53 -3.97 -5.58
C GLY A 64 -10.64 -5.23 -4.72
N VAL A 65 -10.74 -6.41 -5.34
CA VAL A 65 -10.73 -7.70 -4.61
C VAL A 65 -9.39 -7.93 -3.91
N VAL A 66 -8.28 -7.64 -4.59
CA VAL A 66 -6.92 -7.77 -4.02
C VAL A 66 -6.71 -6.81 -2.85
N GLU A 67 -7.19 -5.58 -2.94
CA GLU A 67 -7.13 -4.58 -1.87
C GLU A 67 -7.90 -5.03 -0.62
N ILE A 68 -9.11 -5.56 -0.78
CA ILE A 68 -9.87 -6.13 0.33
C ILE A 68 -9.09 -7.28 0.97
N GLY A 69 -8.57 -8.21 0.17
CA GLY A 69 -7.80 -9.36 0.66
C GLY A 69 -6.54 -8.93 1.42
N LEU A 70 -5.74 -8.02 0.86
CA LEU A 70 -4.53 -7.48 1.50
C LEU A 70 -4.85 -6.64 2.73
N GLY A 71 -5.91 -5.85 2.68
CA GLY A 71 -6.36 -5.02 3.79
C GLY A 71 -6.78 -5.87 5.00
N LEU A 72 -7.61 -6.89 4.77
CA LEU A 72 -7.98 -7.87 5.79
C LEU A 72 -6.76 -8.63 6.31
N ALA A 73 -5.84 -9.02 5.42
CA ALA A 73 -4.59 -9.64 5.83
C ALA A 73 -3.79 -8.71 6.77
N LEU A 74 -3.60 -7.43 6.46
CA LEU A 74 -2.89 -6.49 7.32
C LEU A 74 -3.56 -6.30 8.70
N VAL A 75 -4.89 -6.34 8.75
CA VAL A 75 -5.65 -6.23 9.99
C VAL A 75 -5.47 -7.49 10.86
N PHE A 76 -5.68 -8.68 10.29
CA PHE A 76 -5.81 -9.93 11.05
C PHE A 76 -4.55 -10.80 11.09
N VAL A 77 -3.49 -10.46 10.34
CA VAL A 77 -2.28 -11.29 10.25
C VAL A 77 -1.58 -11.48 11.61
N VAL A 78 -1.26 -12.75 11.91
CA VAL A 78 -0.46 -13.12 13.08
C VAL A 78 1.01 -12.70 12.94
N ARG A 79 1.70 -12.49 14.07
CA ARG A 79 3.03 -11.84 14.11
C ARG A 79 4.07 -12.48 13.18
N ARG A 80 4.03 -13.81 13.01
CA ARG A 80 4.97 -14.57 12.16
C ARG A 80 4.91 -14.22 10.67
N TRP A 81 3.74 -13.83 10.17
CA TRP A 81 3.47 -13.59 8.75
C TRP A 81 3.43 -12.11 8.36
N ARG A 82 3.44 -11.19 9.35
CA ARG A 82 3.43 -9.75 9.13
C ARG A 82 4.42 -9.29 8.04
N PRO A 83 5.72 -9.67 8.08
CA PRO A 83 6.67 -9.16 7.09
C PRO A 83 6.32 -9.54 5.66
N ILE A 84 5.79 -10.75 5.44
CA ILE A 84 5.39 -11.23 4.12
C ILE A 84 4.19 -10.42 3.62
N VAL A 85 3.15 -10.26 4.44
CA VAL A 85 1.97 -9.47 4.08
C VAL A 85 2.34 -8.02 3.77
N GLY A 86 3.26 -7.42 4.53
CA GLY A 86 3.73 -6.06 4.26
C GLY A 86 4.52 -5.93 2.96
N VAL A 87 5.32 -6.94 2.60
CA VAL A 87 6.01 -6.99 1.29
C VAL A 87 5.01 -7.14 0.15
N LEU A 88 3.99 -7.99 0.31
CA LEU A 88 2.93 -8.13 -0.69
C LEU A 88 2.14 -6.83 -0.88
N ALA A 89 1.78 -6.15 0.21
CA ALA A 89 1.14 -4.83 0.15
C ALA A 89 2.04 -3.78 -0.53
N ALA A 90 3.33 -3.76 -0.21
CA ALA A 90 4.30 -2.88 -0.86
C ALA A 90 4.45 -3.17 -2.36
N ALA A 91 4.51 -4.43 -2.75
CA ALA A 91 4.54 -4.85 -4.15
C ALA A 91 3.25 -4.45 -4.87
N PHE A 92 2.09 -4.64 -4.23
CA PHE A 92 0.81 -4.21 -4.78
C PHE A 92 0.77 -2.70 -5.02
N PHE A 93 1.22 -1.88 -4.05
CA PHE A 93 1.36 -0.44 -4.23
C PHE A 93 2.27 -0.08 -5.40
N LEU A 94 3.36 -0.82 -5.61
CA LEU A 94 4.21 -0.60 -6.78
C LEU A 94 3.49 -0.92 -8.09
N VAL A 95 2.73 -2.02 -8.13
CA VAL A 95 1.99 -2.47 -9.31
C VAL A 95 0.88 -1.50 -9.71
N ILE A 96 0.15 -0.90 -8.76
CA ILE A 96 -0.91 0.08 -9.06
C ILE A 96 -0.37 1.50 -9.32
N PHE A 97 0.90 1.78 -8.97
CA PHE A 97 1.50 3.11 -9.11
C PHE A 97 1.38 3.71 -10.52
N PRO A 98 1.49 2.93 -11.62
CA PRO A 98 1.33 3.50 -12.95
C PRO A 98 -0.03 4.13 -13.21
N GLY A 99 -1.11 3.72 -12.52
CA GLY A 99 -2.40 4.41 -12.57
C GLY A 99 -2.31 5.85 -12.08
N ASN A 100 -1.60 6.10 -10.97
CA ASN A 100 -1.37 7.47 -10.49
C ASN A 100 -0.51 8.29 -11.47
N ILE A 101 0.48 7.66 -12.12
CA ILE A 101 1.31 8.31 -13.14
C ILE A 101 0.48 8.64 -14.39
N GLY A 102 -0.36 7.71 -14.84
CA GLY A 102 -1.29 7.90 -15.94
C GLY A 102 -2.23 9.05 -15.66
N GLN A 103 -2.87 9.07 -14.49
CA GLN A 103 -3.74 10.17 -14.05
C GLN A 103 -3.05 11.53 -14.19
N TRP A 104 -1.79 11.65 -13.74
CA TRP A 104 -1.01 12.88 -13.86
C TRP A 104 -0.66 13.23 -15.31
N ARG A 105 -0.21 12.27 -16.12
CA ARG A 105 0.23 12.53 -17.50
C ARG A 105 -0.92 12.79 -18.47
N GLU A 106 -2.04 12.10 -18.26
CA GLU A 106 -3.23 12.15 -19.10
C GLU A 106 -4.23 13.21 -18.61
N HIS A 107 -3.89 13.92 -17.52
CA HIS A 107 -4.65 15.02 -16.95
C HIS A 107 -6.09 14.62 -16.57
N VAL A 108 -6.24 13.39 -16.04
CA VAL A 108 -7.55 12.83 -15.70
C VAL A 108 -8.03 13.37 -14.34
N ASP A 109 -9.22 13.97 -14.35
CA ASP A 109 -9.93 14.39 -13.14
C ASP A 109 -10.57 13.17 -12.47
N ALA A 110 -10.14 12.87 -11.23
CA ALA A 110 -10.73 11.82 -10.39
C ALA A 110 -10.40 12.10 -8.91
N PHE A 111 -11.27 11.69 -7.98
CA PHE A 111 -11.14 11.90 -6.54
C PHE A 111 -10.93 13.37 -6.11
N GLY A 112 -11.54 14.32 -6.84
CA GLY A 112 -11.36 15.75 -6.59
C GLY A 112 -9.96 16.30 -6.91
N LEU A 113 -9.13 15.51 -7.61
CA LEU A 113 -7.84 15.92 -8.15
C LEU A 113 -8.04 16.51 -9.54
N ASP A 114 -8.39 17.79 -9.58
CA ASP A 114 -8.77 18.59 -10.76
C ASP A 114 -7.64 19.48 -11.30
N THR A 115 -6.44 19.38 -10.73
CA THR A 115 -5.27 20.18 -11.14
C THR A 115 -4.01 19.32 -11.18
N ASP A 116 -3.06 19.70 -12.02
CA ASP A 116 -1.81 18.96 -12.17
C ASP A 116 -0.95 19.01 -10.91
N GLY A 117 -1.03 20.09 -10.13
CA GLY A 117 -0.39 20.19 -8.84
C GLY A 117 -0.91 19.16 -7.83
N LYS A 118 -2.24 18.94 -7.78
CA LYS A 118 -2.85 17.91 -6.94
C LYS A 118 -2.44 16.51 -7.39
N ARG A 119 -2.53 16.22 -8.70
CA ARG A 119 -2.13 14.93 -9.30
C ARG A 119 -0.64 14.62 -9.08
N PHE A 120 0.23 15.60 -9.28
CA PHE A 120 1.67 15.45 -9.07
C PHE A 120 2.01 15.20 -7.60
N THR A 121 1.37 15.96 -6.69
CA THR A 121 1.54 15.76 -5.24
C THR A 121 1.19 14.33 -4.81
N ARG A 122 0.14 13.75 -5.42
CA ARG A 122 -0.28 12.37 -5.13
C ARG A 122 0.83 11.34 -5.37
N LEU A 123 1.71 11.56 -6.33
CA LEU A 123 2.79 10.63 -6.66
C LEU A 123 3.75 10.39 -5.48
N PHE A 124 3.93 11.38 -4.60
CA PHE A 124 4.80 11.26 -3.42
C PHE A 124 4.19 10.42 -2.31
N PHE A 125 2.86 10.23 -2.28
CA PHE A 125 2.23 9.36 -1.29
C PHE A 125 2.50 7.88 -1.56
N GLN A 126 2.70 7.46 -2.81
CA GLN A 126 2.98 6.06 -3.13
C GLN A 126 4.26 5.52 -2.46
N PRO A 127 5.44 6.16 -2.58
CA PRO A 127 6.64 5.68 -1.88
C PRO A 127 6.47 5.73 -0.35
N VAL A 128 5.68 6.67 0.18
CA VAL A 128 5.34 6.73 1.60
C VAL A 128 4.50 5.52 2.02
N LEU A 129 3.47 5.14 1.25
CA LEU A 129 2.64 3.96 1.52
C LEU A 129 3.47 2.67 1.47
N ILE A 130 4.35 2.54 0.49
CA ILE A 130 5.30 1.43 0.38
C ILE A 130 6.19 1.36 1.63
N ALA A 131 6.77 2.49 2.04
CA ALA A 131 7.60 2.56 3.23
C ALA A 131 6.83 2.19 4.50
N ILE A 132 5.60 2.70 4.68
CA ILE A 132 4.72 2.37 5.82
C ILE A 132 4.40 0.88 5.83
N ALA A 133 4.05 0.28 4.69
CA ALA A 133 3.77 -1.15 4.58
C ALA A 133 4.96 -2.00 5.04
N LEU A 134 6.16 -1.70 4.55
CA LEU A 134 7.38 -2.44 4.90
C LEU A 134 7.84 -2.20 6.35
N TRP A 135 7.73 -0.97 6.84
CA TRP A 135 8.19 -0.60 8.17
C TRP A 135 7.26 -1.11 9.29
N SER A 136 5.95 -0.92 9.12
CA SER A 136 4.92 -1.28 10.12
C SER A 136 4.81 -2.79 10.35
N THR A 137 5.21 -3.59 9.35
CA THR A 137 5.14 -5.05 9.37
C THR A 137 6.48 -5.74 9.64
N GLY A 138 7.59 -5.01 9.59
CA GLY A 138 8.94 -5.58 9.63
C GLY A 138 9.42 -6.15 8.28
N GLY A 139 8.68 -5.94 7.19
CA GLY A 139 9.05 -6.32 5.83
C GLY A 139 10.42 -5.79 5.40
N TRP A 140 10.81 -4.58 5.81
CA TRP A 140 12.13 -4.01 5.49
C TRP A 140 13.29 -4.85 6.02
N SER A 141 13.22 -5.29 7.28
CA SER A 141 14.25 -6.13 7.87
C SER A 141 14.27 -7.52 7.24
N TRP A 142 13.09 -8.07 6.93
CA TRP A 142 12.95 -9.37 6.29
C TRP A 142 13.56 -9.39 4.87
N LEU A 143 13.30 -8.36 4.06
CA LEU A 143 13.90 -8.22 2.72
C LEU A 143 15.42 -8.11 2.79
N ARG A 144 15.95 -7.27 3.69
CA ARG A 144 17.40 -7.12 3.87
C ARG A 144 18.08 -8.42 4.29
N GLU A 145 17.43 -9.23 5.13
CA GLU A 145 17.97 -10.53 5.52
C GLU A 145 18.00 -11.50 4.33
N LYS A 146 16.95 -11.52 3.50
CA LYS A 146 16.87 -12.38 2.32
C LYS A 146 17.85 -11.98 1.22
N LEU A 147 18.08 -10.69 1.00
CA LEU A 147 19.02 -10.18 -0.01
C LEU A 147 20.49 -10.33 0.37
N ARG A 148 20.78 -10.62 1.64
CA ARG A 148 22.14 -10.87 2.15
C ARG A 148 22.56 -12.34 2.13
N ARG A 149 21.63 -13.23 1.76
CA ARG A 149 21.88 -14.67 1.60
C ARG A 149 21.99 -14.98 0.12
#